data_AF-R7SKG4-F1
#
_entry.id   AF-R7SKG4-F1
#
_cell.length_a   1.000
_cell.length_b   1.000
_cell.length_c   1.000
_cell.angle_alpha   90.00
_cell.angle_beta   90.00
_cell.angle_gamma   90.00
#
_symmetry.space_group_name_H-M   'P 1'
#
loop_
_entity.id
_entity.type
_entity.pdbx_description
1 polymer ?
#
loop_
_entity_poly.entity_id
_entity_poly.type
_entity_poly.pdbx_seq_one_letter_code
_entity_poly.pdbx_strand_id
1 'polypeptide(L)'
;MSGSTSSYAAPPPSYHSVDPYAYGTIVPASQYPQRSRPAESATAHNSWSISCPSTPSRKNIPNEPSEASSLCSTSTYRLKRFHKIPLLLWGALVFLTVIVMCQNTGYMPTLIDDIPLSEKAAIRRKWRLEKKLWVLEKTRHQDEVDVWEHERQEWQAEREVYEKEKEEWARRRREEEMHRKEMEWKRKGAHWSEPSGSAQCTAFGTRMYTAELLDLPMNVDPIQACSDMPINFHGRILDEPAHCENKGDRTWATWYIDFDEPQCATYWDTLRDKGCSAGQRGYRRFTAGLLNLRSGDDYDEMCRTTPANIGGVHFDHPTACERNWFGRTGIWDVPDGRC
;
A
#
# COMPACT_ATOMS: atom_id res chain seq x y z
N MET A 1 69.08 7.69 -10.43
CA MET A 1 68.67 6.28 -10.48
C MET A 1 67.93 5.99 -9.19
N SER A 2 66.62 6.24 -9.21
CA SER A 2 65.72 6.19 -8.06
C SER A 2 64.93 4.88 -8.12
N GLY A 3 65.12 4.02 -7.13
CA GLY A 3 64.44 2.73 -7.01
C GLY A 3 63.08 2.90 -6.35
N SER A 4 62.04 2.39 -7.00
CA SER A 4 60.68 2.27 -6.45
C SER A 4 60.52 0.87 -5.86
N THR A 5 60.27 0.80 -4.55
CA THR A 5 59.91 -0.42 -3.84
C THR A 5 58.42 -0.69 -3.99
N SER A 6 58.09 -1.83 -4.62
CA SER A 6 56.74 -2.36 -4.79
C SER A 6 56.30 -3.10 -3.52
N SER A 7 55.19 -2.68 -2.92
CA SER A 7 54.56 -3.31 -1.76
C SER A 7 53.75 -4.53 -2.19
N TYR A 8 54.17 -5.72 -1.72
CA TYR A 8 53.47 -6.98 -1.89
C TYR A 8 52.09 -6.95 -1.22
N ALA A 9 51.05 -7.31 -1.98
CA ALA A 9 49.72 -7.61 -1.48
C ALA A 9 49.74 -8.92 -0.69
N ALA A 10 49.08 -8.93 0.47
CA ALA A 10 48.89 -10.13 1.28
C ALA A 10 47.99 -11.15 0.55
N PRO A 11 48.27 -12.46 0.66
CA PRO A 11 47.41 -13.50 0.10
C PRO A 11 46.09 -13.62 0.90
N PRO A 12 44.99 -14.01 0.24
CA PRO A 12 43.70 -14.20 0.89
C PRO A 12 43.72 -15.39 1.86
N PRO A 13 42.84 -15.40 2.89
CA PRO A 13 42.79 -16.48 3.86
C PRO A 13 42.33 -17.81 3.23
N SER A 14 42.98 -18.88 3.67
CA SER A 14 42.67 -20.27 3.36
C SER A 14 41.27 -20.65 3.85
N TYR A 15 40.35 -20.95 2.94
CA TYR A 15 39.07 -21.58 3.28
C TYR A 15 39.33 -23.02 3.74
N HIS A 16 39.10 -23.29 5.03
CA HIS A 16 39.02 -24.64 5.55
C HIS A 16 37.69 -25.27 5.11
N SER A 17 37.79 -26.39 4.38
CA SER A 17 36.68 -27.26 4.03
C SER A 17 36.02 -27.80 5.29
N VAL A 18 34.71 -27.61 5.42
CA VAL A 18 33.89 -28.18 6.51
C VAL A 18 33.48 -29.60 6.11
N ASP A 19 33.76 -30.57 6.97
CA ASP A 19 33.43 -31.98 6.78
C ASP A 19 31.90 -32.22 6.75
N PRO A 20 31.36 -32.97 5.76
CA PRO A 20 29.92 -33.18 5.61
C PRO A 20 29.34 -34.36 6.41
N TYR A 21 30.04 -34.90 7.42
CA TYR A 21 29.60 -36.08 8.16
C TYR A 21 29.65 -35.90 9.69
N ALA A 22 28.72 -35.12 10.22
CA ALA A 22 28.37 -35.16 11.64
C ALA A 22 26.86 -35.37 11.79
N TYR A 23 26.41 -36.61 11.53
CA TYR A 23 25.05 -37.04 11.88
C TYR A 23 24.96 -37.22 13.40
N GLY A 24 24.26 -36.30 14.05
CA GLY A 24 23.89 -36.39 15.46
C GLY A 24 22.83 -37.45 15.71
N THR A 25 23.07 -38.25 16.74
CA THR A 25 22.24 -39.31 17.29
C THR A 25 20.84 -38.81 17.66
N ILE A 26 19.81 -39.36 17.02
CA ILE A 26 18.40 -39.15 17.38
C ILE A 26 18.10 -39.95 18.65
N VAL A 27 17.70 -39.23 19.70
CA VAL A 27 17.18 -39.80 20.95
C VAL A 27 15.73 -40.27 20.71
N PRO A 28 15.32 -41.48 21.12
CA PRO A 28 13.95 -41.95 20.90
C PRO A 28 12.99 -41.34 21.93
N ALA A 29 11.95 -40.66 21.43
CA ALA A 29 10.82 -40.19 22.22
C ALA A 29 9.90 -41.37 22.57
N SER A 30 10.05 -41.90 23.78
CA SER A 30 9.15 -42.87 24.40
C SER A 30 8.76 -42.34 25.77
N GLN A 31 7.56 -41.75 25.88
CA GLN A 31 6.63 -41.83 27.03
C GLN A 31 5.57 -40.74 26.91
N TYR A 32 4.41 -41.11 26.35
CA TYR A 32 3.15 -40.47 26.71
C TYR A 32 2.22 -41.54 27.31
N PRO A 33 1.61 -41.29 28.47
CA PRO A 33 0.70 -42.26 29.09
C PRO A 33 -0.62 -42.32 28.33
N GLN A 34 -1.06 -43.54 28.02
CA GLN A 34 -2.38 -43.81 27.46
C GLN A 34 -3.48 -43.44 28.45
N ARG A 35 -4.39 -42.58 28.03
CA ARG A 35 -5.66 -42.31 28.72
C ARG A 35 -6.74 -43.23 28.15
N SER A 36 -7.22 -44.12 29.00
CA SER A 36 -8.30 -45.07 28.75
C SER A 36 -9.63 -44.37 28.42
N ARG A 37 -10.29 -44.85 27.37
CA ARG A 37 -11.70 -44.60 27.07
C ARG A 37 -12.57 -45.62 27.81
N PRO A 38 -13.72 -45.22 28.39
CA PRO A 38 -14.85 -46.12 28.54
C PRO A 38 -15.74 -46.04 27.30
N ALA A 39 -16.18 -47.22 26.86
CA ALA A 39 -17.26 -47.38 25.90
C ALA A 39 -18.60 -47.18 26.61
N GLU A 40 -19.55 -46.49 25.97
CA GLU A 40 -20.97 -46.73 26.22
C GLU A 40 -21.81 -46.35 25.01
N SER A 41 -22.89 -47.11 24.87
CA SER A 41 -23.68 -47.38 23.68
C SER A 41 -24.89 -46.48 23.50
N ALA A 42 -25.21 -46.19 22.23
CA ALA A 42 -26.53 -46.05 21.60
C ALA A 42 -27.72 -45.48 22.40
N THR A 43 -28.34 -44.40 21.93
CA THR A 43 -29.61 -44.41 21.14
C THR A 43 -30.22 -43.01 20.94
N ALA A 44 -30.87 -42.86 19.77
CA ALA A 44 -32.09 -42.08 19.47
C ALA A 44 -32.08 -40.53 19.38
N HIS A 45 -32.41 -40.08 18.16
CA HIS A 45 -33.36 -39.01 17.78
C HIS A 45 -33.47 -37.74 18.64
N ASN A 46 -33.16 -36.58 18.04
CA ASN A 46 -34.22 -35.64 17.64
C ASN A 46 -33.71 -34.45 16.81
N SER A 47 -34.51 -34.11 15.81
CA SER A 47 -34.36 -32.99 14.89
C SER A 47 -34.65 -31.65 15.56
N TRP A 48 -33.70 -30.71 15.54
CA TRP A 48 -34.02 -29.28 15.66
C TRP A 48 -33.13 -28.49 14.69
N SER A 49 -33.78 -28.01 13.63
CA SER A 49 -33.26 -27.08 12.64
C SER A 49 -33.07 -25.72 13.31
N ILE A 50 -31.82 -25.25 13.40
CA ILE A 50 -31.51 -23.87 13.79
C ILE A 50 -30.76 -23.22 12.63
N SER A 51 -31.48 -22.33 11.98
CA SER A 51 -31.03 -21.37 10.98
C SER A 51 -29.90 -20.48 11.50
N CYS A 52 -28.78 -20.46 10.79
CA CYS A 52 -27.69 -19.50 10.97
C CYS A 52 -28.05 -18.16 10.31
N PRO A 53 -27.98 -17.02 11.02
CA PRO A 53 -27.85 -15.72 10.38
C PRO A 53 -26.39 -15.49 9.97
N SER A 54 -26.22 -15.02 8.74
CA SER A 54 -24.98 -14.54 8.16
C SER A 54 -24.38 -13.37 8.95
N THR A 55 -23.10 -13.49 9.29
CA THR A 55 -22.24 -12.41 9.78
C THR A 55 -21.89 -11.45 8.65
N PRO A 56 -21.96 -10.12 8.85
CA PRO A 56 -21.34 -9.17 7.95
C PRO A 56 -19.87 -8.92 8.31
N SER A 57 -19.11 -8.73 7.23
CA SER A 57 -17.69 -8.44 7.15
C SER A 57 -17.20 -7.36 8.13
N ARG A 58 -16.11 -7.67 8.83
CA ARG A 58 -15.44 -6.84 9.84
C ARG A 58 -14.49 -5.85 9.16
N LYS A 59 -14.71 -4.58 9.50
CA LYS A 59 -13.94 -3.39 9.09
C LYS A 59 -12.50 -3.39 9.61
N ASN A 60 -11.63 -2.85 8.74
CA ASN A 60 -10.46 -2.00 8.92
C ASN A 60 -9.89 -1.74 10.34
N ILE A 61 -8.57 -1.91 10.39
CA ILE A 61 -7.57 -1.47 11.39
C ILE A 61 -7.22 0.04 11.15
N PRO A 62 -6.69 0.76 12.15
CA PRO A 62 -7.04 2.15 12.45
C PRO A 62 -6.00 3.21 12.04
N ASN A 63 -6.51 4.43 11.77
CA ASN A 63 -5.73 5.65 11.73
C ASN A 63 -5.86 6.41 13.05
N GLU A 64 -4.70 6.75 13.63
CA GLU A 64 -4.26 8.08 14.06
C GLU A 64 -5.28 9.04 14.72
N PRO A 65 -5.05 9.48 15.98
CA PRO A 65 -5.86 10.52 16.61
C PRO A 65 -5.35 11.92 16.27
N SER A 66 -6.11 12.66 15.47
CA SER A 66 -6.04 14.12 15.41
C SER A 66 -7.17 14.71 16.27
N GLU A 67 -6.81 15.13 17.49
CA GLU A 67 -7.69 15.88 18.37
C GLU A 67 -7.76 17.35 17.91
N ALA A 68 -8.80 17.71 17.17
CA ALA A 68 -9.26 19.08 17.03
C ALA A 68 -10.78 19.11 17.01
N SER A 69 -11.39 19.01 18.19
CA SER A 69 -12.83 19.20 18.36
C SER A 69 -13.14 20.70 18.50
N SER A 70 -13.70 21.30 17.46
CA SER A 70 -14.42 22.56 17.53
C SER A 70 -15.91 22.29 17.77
N LEU A 71 -16.38 22.43 19.00
CA LEU A 71 -17.81 22.52 19.28
C LEU A 71 -18.02 23.48 20.45
N CYS A 72 -18.44 24.71 20.13
CA CYS A 72 -19.27 25.52 21.00
C CYS A 72 -20.02 26.56 20.15
N SER A 73 -21.09 26.08 19.52
CA SER A 73 -22.20 26.92 19.03
C SER A 73 -22.88 27.54 20.25
N THR A 74 -22.70 28.85 20.45
CA THR A 74 -23.39 29.60 21.49
C THR A 74 -24.57 30.35 20.89
N SER A 75 -25.74 29.77 21.12
CA SER A 75 -27.06 30.34 20.92
C SER A 75 -27.22 31.67 21.67
N THR A 76 -27.68 32.69 20.94
CA THR A 76 -27.97 34.03 21.43
C THR A 76 -29.29 34.06 22.21
N TYR A 77 -29.24 33.92 23.53
CA TYR A 77 -30.35 34.29 24.41
C TYR A 77 -30.17 35.69 24.97
N ARG A 78 -31.04 36.61 24.52
CA ARG A 78 -31.25 37.95 25.11
C ARG A 78 -31.72 37.80 26.56
N LEU A 79 -30.86 38.11 27.53
CA LEU A 79 -31.28 38.36 28.91
C LEU A 79 -31.37 39.87 29.17
N LYS A 80 -32.56 40.43 28.96
CA LYS A 80 -32.97 41.71 29.58
C LYS A 80 -33.30 41.44 31.05
N ARG A 81 -32.36 41.71 31.97
CA ARG A 81 -32.61 42.12 33.36
C ARG A 81 -31.28 42.21 34.11
N PHE A 82 -31.30 42.97 35.20
CA PHE A 82 -30.25 43.16 36.21
C PHE A 82 -29.40 44.45 36.12
N HIS A 83 -30.06 45.59 36.26
CA HIS A 83 -29.45 46.81 36.84
C HIS A 83 -29.24 46.74 38.37
N LYS A 84 -29.18 45.53 38.98
CA LYS A 84 -28.91 45.35 40.42
C LYS A 84 -27.74 44.40 40.74
N ILE A 85 -27.03 43.89 39.73
CA ILE A 85 -25.81 43.09 39.91
C ILE A 85 -24.50 43.91 40.10
N PRO A 86 -24.37 45.22 39.79
CA PRO A 86 -23.06 45.87 39.89
C PRO A 86 -22.57 45.95 41.33
N LEU A 87 -23.47 46.05 42.31
CA LEU A 87 -23.11 46.20 43.73
C LEU A 87 -22.56 44.91 44.36
N LEU A 88 -23.11 43.74 43.99
CA LEU A 88 -22.62 42.45 44.50
C LEU A 88 -21.28 42.06 43.87
N LEU A 89 -21.09 42.31 42.57
CA LEU A 89 -19.80 42.06 41.91
C LEU A 89 -18.72 43.02 42.41
N TRP A 90 -19.05 44.30 42.64
CA TRP A 90 -18.12 45.23 43.28
C TRP A 90 -17.79 44.80 44.72
N GLY A 91 -18.79 44.38 45.49
CA GLY A 91 -18.58 43.83 46.84
C GLY A 91 -17.65 42.61 46.83
N ALA A 92 -17.86 41.67 45.90
CA ALA A 92 -17.01 40.48 45.76
C ALA A 92 -15.58 40.84 45.31
N LEU A 93 -15.43 41.80 44.41
CA LEU A 93 -14.12 42.22 43.91
C LEU A 93 -13.33 43.00 44.98
N VAL A 94 -14.00 43.85 45.76
CA VAL A 94 -13.42 44.48 46.95
C VAL A 94 -13.04 43.42 47.98
N PHE A 95 -13.89 42.43 48.23
CA PHE A 95 -13.58 41.35 49.16
C PHE A 95 -12.36 40.51 48.71
N LEU A 96 -12.27 40.16 47.42
CA LEU A 96 -11.11 39.45 46.87
C LEU A 96 -9.84 40.30 46.89
N THR A 97 -9.91 41.60 46.59
CA THR A 97 -8.75 42.49 46.70
C THR A 97 -8.32 42.69 48.15
N VAL A 98 -9.25 42.75 49.11
CA VAL A 98 -8.94 42.73 50.54
C VAL A 98 -8.28 41.40 50.94
N ILE A 99 -8.77 40.26 50.45
CA ILE A 99 -8.12 38.96 50.70
C ILE A 99 -6.70 38.95 50.13
N VAL A 100 -6.50 39.39 48.89
CA VAL A 100 -5.17 39.46 48.26
C VAL A 100 -4.25 40.43 49.00
N MET A 101 -4.75 41.60 49.41
CA MET A 101 -4.01 42.56 50.24
C MET A 101 -3.64 41.94 51.59
N CYS A 102 -4.59 41.32 52.29
CA CYS A 102 -4.36 40.64 53.57
C CYS A 102 -3.35 39.48 53.44
N GLN A 103 -3.36 38.75 52.32
CA GLN A 103 -2.38 37.72 51.99
C GLN A 103 -1.00 38.32 51.70
N ASN A 104 -0.92 39.49 51.05
CA ASN A 104 0.35 40.15 50.72
C ASN A 104 0.96 40.90 51.91
N THR A 105 0.14 41.43 52.82
CA THR A 105 0.59 42.15 54.03
C THR A 105 0.86 41.21 55.22
N GLY A 106 0.60 39.90 55.07
CA GLY A 106 0.83 38.90 56.13
C GLY A 106 -0.19 38.93 57.28
N TYR A 107 -1.37 39.54 57.07
CA TYR A 107 -2.42 39.65 58.10
C TYR A 107 -3.32 38.41 58.15
N MET A 108 -3.44 37.65 57.06
CA MET A 108 -3.99 36.30 57.09
C MET A 108 -2.86 35.29 56.92
N PRO A 109 -2.59 34.44 57.94
CA PRO A 109 -1.72 33.30 57.73
C PRO A 109 -2.38 32.42 56.67
N THR A 110 -1.75 32.31 55.52
CA THR A 110 -2.18 31.29 54.57
C THR A 110 -1.92 29.94 55.24
N LEU A 111 -2.72 28.91 54.95
CA LEU A 111 -2.51 27.53 55.43
C LEU A 111 -1.14 26.93 55.01
N ILE A 112 -0.31 27.72 54.34
CA ILE A 112 1.04 27.41 53.85
C ILE A 112 2.11 28.15 54.70
N ASP A 113 1.74 29.05 55.61
CA ASP A 113 2.68 29.86 56.41
C ASP A 113 3.10 29.26 57.75
N ASP A 114 2.43 28.20 58.22
CA ASP A 114 2.83 27.48 59.44
C ASP A 114 4.06 26.58 59.25
N ILE A 115 4.57 26.46 58.01
CA ILE A 115 5.79 25.72 57.71
C ILE A 115 6.99 26.66 57.93
N PRO A 116 7.87 26.40 58.92
CA PRO A 116 9.03 27.23 59.18
C PRO A 116 9.90 27.37 57.91
N LEU A 117 10.50 28.55 57.72
CA LEU A 117 11.33 28.89 56.56
C LEU A 117 12.42 27.83 56.26
N SER A 118 12.96 27.20 57.30
CA SER A 118 13.93 26.10 57.23
C SER A 118 13.35 24.84 56.57
N GLU A 119 12.11 24.49 56.87
CA GLU A 119 11.42 23.34 56.30
C GLU A 119 10.98 23.61 54.85
N LYS A 120 10.46 24.82 54.55
CA LYS A 120 10.24 25.26 53.15
C LYS A 120 11.55 25.20 52.34
N ALA A 121 12.68 25.55 52.94
CA ALA A 121 13.98 25.44 52.28
C ALA A 121 14.41 23.98 52.07
N ALA A 122 14.14 23.09 53.04
CA ALA A 122 14.41 21.65 52.91
C ALA A 122 13.56 21.00 51.81
N ILE A 123 12.25 21.28 51.74
CA ILE A 123 11.34 20.80 50.70
C ILE A 123 11.82 21.25 49.31
N ARG A 124 12.18 22.53 49.16
CA ARG A 124 12.75 23.05 47.89
C ARG A 124 14.09 22.43 47.51
N ARG A 125 14.89 21.97 48.49
CA ARG A 125 16.12 21.20 48.20
C ARG A 125 15.76 19.81 47.68
N LYS A 126 14.80 19.13 48.33
CA LYS A 126 14.30 17.81 47.89
C LYS A 126 13.74 17.86 46.47
N TRP A 127 12.86 18.82 46.18
CA TRP A 127 12.29 19.03 44.85
C TRP A 127 13.36 19.33 43.79
N ARG A 128 14.41 20.10 44.14
CA ARG A 128 15.53 20.35 43.22
C ARG A 128 16.33 19.08 42.92
N LEU A 129 16.50 18.19 43.90
CA LEU A 129 17.16 16.90 43.71
C LEU A 129 16.29 15.97 42.85
N GLU A 130 15.01 15.84 43.16
CA GLU A 130 14.04 15.04 42.38
C GLU A 130 13.95 15.54 40.93
N LYS A 131 13.88 16.86 40.71
CA LYS A 131 13.88 17.43 39.37
C LYS A 131 15.16 17.11 38.60
N LYS A 132 16.33 17.12 39.26
CA LYS A 132 17.59 16.71 38.63
C LYS A 132 17.59 15.23 38.26
N LEU A 133 17.12 14.36 39.15
CA LEU A 133 17.00 12.93 38.90
C LEU A 133 16.03 12.65 37.74
N TRP A 134 14.88 13.30 37.74
CA TRP A 134 13.88 13.17 36.68
C TRP A 134 14.42 13.62 35.31
N VAL A 135 15.19 14.71 35.26
CA VAL A 135 15.85 15.15 34.01
C VAL A 135 16.84 14.10 33.52
N LEU A 136 17.67 13.53 34.41
CA LEU A 136 18.62 12.48 34.05
C LEU A 136 17.91 11.21 33.54
N GLU A 137 16.83 10.81 34.20
CA GLU A 137 16.02 9.66 33.78
C GLU A 137 15.34 9.90 32.43
N LYS A 138 14.81 11.11 32.21
CA LYS A 138 14.23 11.48 30.92
C LYS A 138 15.27 11.47 29.80
N THR A 139 16.49 11.94 30.05
CA THR A 139 17.58 11.88 29.08
C THR A 139 17.94 10.43 28.76
N ARG A 140 18.12 9.57 29.78
CA ARG A 140 18.38 8.14 29.56
C ARG A 140 17.28 7.48 28.74
N HIS A 141 16.01 7.79 29.03
CA HIS A 141 14.89 7.23 28.27
C HIS A 141 14.86 7.75 26.83
N GLN A 142 15.21 9.02 26.59
CA GLN A 142 15.33 9.55 25.24
C GLN A 142 16.45 8.84 24.47
N ASP A 143 17.62 8.66 25.09
CA ASP A 143 18.75 7.94 24.47
C ASP A 143 18.35 6.50 24.13
N GLU A 144 17.60 5.82 25.01
CA GLU A 144 17.05 4.48 24.73
C GLU A 144 16.10 4.51 23.52
N VAL A 145 15.15 5.46 23.48
CA VAL A 145 14.21 5.60 22.36
C VAL A 145 14.93 5.86 21.04
N ASP A 146 15.94 6.73 21.04
CA ASP A 146 16.74 7.05 19.85
C ASP A 146 17.49 5.81 19.33
N VAL A 147 18.03 4.97 20.23
CA VAL A 147 18.64 3.67 19.87
C VAL A 147 17.60 2.73 19.26
N TRP A 148 16.41 2.60 19.87
CA TRP A 148 15.34 1.76 19.33
C TRP A 148 14.84 2.24 17.96
N GLU A 149 14.79 3.55 17.74
CA GLU A 149 14.42 4.13 16.45
C GLU A 149 15.48 3.84 15.38
N HIS A 150 16.76 4.00 15.72
CA HIS A 150 17.87 3.66 14.84
C HIS A 150 17.86 2.18 14.45
N GLU A 151 17.76 1.27 15.43
CA GLU A 151 17.64 -0.17 15.17
C GLU A 151 16.45 -0.45 14.26
N ARG A 152 15.27 0.14 14.53
CA ARG A 152 14.07 -0.07 13.70
C ARG A 152 14.28 0.34 12.25
N GLN A 153 14.99 1.44 12.01
CA GLN A 153 15.32 1.91 10.68
C GLN A 153 16.29 0.93 9.97
N GLU A 154 17.30 0.43 10.67
CA GLU A 154 18.20 -0.59 10.13
C GLU A 154 17.44 -1.88 9.75
N TRP A 155 16.55 -2.36 10.63
CA TRP A 155 15.68 -3.51 10.36
C TRP A 155 14.69 -3.27 9.21
N GLN A 156 14.28 -2.03 8.96
CA GLN A 156 13.45 -1.70 7.79
C GLN A 156 14.29 -1.72 6.51
N ALA A 157 15.47 -1.10 6.53
CA ALA A 157 16.39 -1.08 5.39
C ALA A 157 16.85 -2.50 5.01
N GLU A 158 17.18 -3.34 5.98
CA GLU A 158 17.56 -4.74 5.73
C GLU A 158 16.42 -5.53 5.09
N ARG A 159 15.17 -5.33 5.54
CA ARG A 159 14.00 -5.97 4.92
C ARG A 159 13.76 -5.50 3.49
N GLU A 160 13.94 -4.21 3.22
CA GLU A 160 13.82 -3.67 1.87
C GLU A 160 14.89 -4.23 0.93
N VAL A 161 16.14 -4.38 1.40
CA VAL A 161 17.22 -5.02 0.65
C VAL A 161 16.89 -6.49 0.41
N TYR A 162 16.46 -7.22 1.44
CA TYR A 162 16.09 -8.62 1.33
C TYR A 162 14.94 -8.85 0.35
N GLU A 163 13.89 -8.03 0.38
CA GLU A 163 12.79 -8.15 -0.58
C GLU A 163 13.24 -7.83 -2.01
N LYS A 164 14.11 -6.83 -2.22
CA LYS A 164 14.70 -6.55 -3.54
C LYS A 164 15.54 -7.72 -4.05
N GLU A 165 16.42 -8.28 -3.22
CA GLU A 165 17.24 -9.44 -3.59
C GLU A 165 16.37 -10.65 -3.93
N LYS A 166 15.29 -10.87 -3.18
CA LYS A 166 14.32 -11.93 -3.41
C LYS A 166 13.55 -11.74 -4.73
N GLU A 167 13.14 -10.51 -5.05
CA GLU A 167 12.52 -10.17 -6.32
C GLU A 167 13.47 -10.37 -7.50
N GLU A 168 14.73 -9.92 -7.38
CA GLU A 168 15.76 -10.12 -8.39
C GLU A 168 16.08 -11.61 -8.61
N TRP A 169 16.19 -12.37 -7.52
CA TRP A 169 16.41 -13.80 -7.57
C TRP A 169 15.24 -14.53 -8.27
N ALA A 170 14.00 -14.16 -7.94
CA ALA A 170 12.81 -14.68 -8.61
C ALA A 170 12.80 -14.33 -10.10
N ARG A 171 13.14 -13.08 -10.47
CA ARG A 171 13.25 -12.65 -11.88
C ARG A 171 14.29 -13.47 -12.63
N ARG A 172 15.50 -13.61 -12.10
CA ARG A 172 16.59 -14.39 -12.73
C ARG A 172 16.20 -15.85 -12.92
N ARG A 173 15.53 -16.45 -11.92
CA ARG A 173 15.03 -17.83 -12.02
C ARG A 173 14.01 -18.01 -13.14
N ARG A 174 13.09 -17.04 -13.33
CA ARG A 174 12.14 -17.05 -14.44
C ARG A 174 12.87 -16.91 -15.78
N GLU A 175 13.77 -15.94 -15.93
CA GLU A 175 14.56 -15.73 -17.16
C GLU A 175 15.36 -16.99 -17.56
N GLU A 176 16.01 -17.65 -16.60
CA GLU A 176 16.73 -18.92 -16.83
C GLU A 176 15.80 -20.05 -17.27
N GLU A 177 14.62 -20.18 -16.64
CA GLU A 177 13.62 -21.17 -17.01
C GLU A 177 13.09 -20.92 -18.43
N MET A 178 12.85 -19.65 -18.77
CA MET A 178 12.39 -19.26 -20.10
C MET A 178 13.43 -19.54 -21.17
N HIS A 179 14.69 -19.20 -20.91
CA HIS A 179 15.78 -19.52 -21.81
C HIS A 179 15.92 -21.03 -22.01
N ARG A 180 15.75 -21.83 -20.94
CA ARG A 180 15.75 -23.30 -21.04
C ARG A 180 14.61 -23.81 -21.92
N LYS A 181 13.37 -23.36 -21.69
CA LYS A 181 12.19 -23.74 -22.50
C LYS A 181 12.37 -23.35 -23.97
N GLU A 182 12.82 -22.13 -24.24
CA GLU A 182 13.10 -21.64 -25.60
C GLU A 182 14.12 -22.55 -26.31
N MET A 183 15.22 -22.91 -25.64
CA MET A 183 16.26 -23.77 -26.20
C MET A 183 15.76 -25.21 -26.42
N GLU A 184 14.89 -25.73 -25.55
CA GLU A 184 14.27 -27.04 -25.74
C GLU A 184 13.34 -27.08 -26.96
N TRP A 185 12.52 -26.04 -27.16
CA TRP A 185 11.64 -25.95 -28.32
C TRP A 185 12.40 -25.72 -29.62
N LYS A 186 13.41 -24.85 -29.62
CA LYS A 186 14.32 -24.66 -30.76
C LYS A 186 15.02 -25.96 -31.16
N ARG A 187 15.45 -26.78 -30.19
CA ARG A 187 16.04 -28.11 -30.47
C ARG A 187 15.05 -29.08 -31.11
N LYS A 188 13.76 -28.94 -30.83
CA LYS A 188 12.68 -29.75 -31.43
C LYS A 188 12.23 -29.22 -32.80
N GLY A 189 12.75 -28.08 -33.25
CA GLY A 189 12.40 -27.44 -34.52
C GLY A 189 11.17 -26.53 -34.45
N ALA A 190 10.43 -26.54 -33.34
CA ALA A 190 9.24 -25.74 -33.18
C ALA A 190 9.58 -24.25 -33.04
N HIS A 191 8.88 -23.41 -33.79
CA HIS A 191 9.05 -21.96 -33.74
C HIS A 191 7.77 -21.24 -34.13
N TRP A 192 7.66 -19.97 -33.73
CA TRP A 192 6.56 -19.10 -34.12
C TRP A 192 6.78 -18.56 -35.54
N SER A 193 5.70 -18.44 -36.31
CA SER A 193 5.68 -17.60 -37.50
C SER A 193 5.94 -16.13 -37.14
N GLU A 194 6.15 -15.27 -38.15
CA GLU A 194 6.18 -13.83 -37.93
C GLU A 194 4.86 -13.36 -37.28
N PRO A 195 4.89 -12.67 -36.13
CA PRO A 195 3.67 -12.23 -35.48
C PRO A 195 2.91 -11.20 -36.30
N SER A 196 1.65 -11.48 -36.58
CA SER A 196 0.75 -10.59 -37.30
C SER A 196 -0.08 -9.77 -36.32
N GLY A 197 0.15 -8.45 -36.29
CA GLY A 197 -0.61 -7.52 -35.47
C GLY A 197 -1.91 -7.12 -36.16
N SER A 198 -3.04 -7.25 -35.46
CA SER A 198 -4.36 -6.82 -35.93
C SER A 198 -4.37 -5.35 -36.36
N ALA A 199 -5.19 -5.01 -37.36
CA ALA A 199 -5.29 -3.62 -37.81
C ALA A 199 -5.99 -2.71 -36.79
N GLN A 200 -6.77 -3.29 -35.90
CA GLN A 200 -7.57 -2.63 -34.88
C GLN A 200 -6.87 -2.70 -33.53
N CYS A 201 -7.12 -1.70 -32.69
CA CYS A 201 -6.66 -1.69 -31.31
C CYS A 201 -7.76 -2.28 -30.42
N THR A 202 -7.34 -3.06 -29.42
CA THR A 202 -8.28 -3.71 -28.48
C THR A 202 -8.62 -2.77 -27.33
N ALA A 203 -7.64 -2.03 -26.83
CA ALA A 203 -7.77 -1.06 -25.74
C ALA A 203 -6.68 0.02 -25.87
N PHE A 204 -6.70 1.03 -24.98
CA PHE A 204 -5.67 2.07 -24.93
C PHE A 204 -4.27 1.44 -24.78
N GLY A 205 -3.40 1.75 -25.74
CA GLY A 205 -2.05 1.20 -25.79
C GLY A 205 -2.00 -0.31 -26.00
N THR A 206 -3.12 -0.97 -26.32
CA THR A 206 -3.19 -2.43 -26.44
C THR A 206 -3.54 -2.89 -27.85
N ARG A 207 -2.72 -3.79 -28.39
CA ARG A 207 -2.93 -4.40 -29.71
C ARG A 207 -2.92 -5.93 -29.63
N MET A 208 -3.83 -6.54 -30.37
CA MET A 208 -3.88 -7.99 -30.51
C MET A 208 -2.89 -8.46 -31.59
N TYR A 209 -2.06 -9.44 -31.25
CA TYR A 209 -1.13 -10.12 -32.13
C TYR A 209 -1.46 -11.61 -32.21
N THR A 210 -1.26 -12.19 -33.39
CA THR A 210 -1.44 -13.64 -33.61
C THR A 210 -0.24 -14.22 -34.34
N ALA A 211 0.15 -15.44 -33.98
CA ALA A 211 1.22 -16.19 -34.67
C ALA A 211 0.85 -17.68 -34.77
N GLU A 212 1.29 -18.32 -35.85
CA GLU A 212 1.13 -19.74 -36.10
C GLU A 212 2.32 -20.51 -35.51
N LEU A 213 2.03 -21.64 -34.86
CA LEU A 213 3.04 -22.57 -34.37
C LEU A 213 3.48 -23.50 -35.50
N LEU A 214 4.75 -23.43 -35.91
CA LEU A 214 5.30 -24.18 -37.02
C LEU A 214 6.23 -25.31 -36.56
N ASP A 215 6.39 -26.33 -37.42
CA ASP A 215 7.37 -27.43 -37.28
C ASP A 215 7.29 -28.21 -35.96
N LEU A 216 6.07 -28.36 -35.43
CA LEU A 216 5.83 -29.14 -34.22
C LEU A 216 5.93 -30.65 -34.52
N PRO A 217 6.70 -31.44 -33.73
CA PRO A 217 6.78 -32.88 -33.92
C PRO A 217 5.44 -33.57 -33.61
N MET A 218 5.10 -34.61 -34.38
CA MET A 218 3.80 -35.31 -34.32
C MET A 218 3.46 -35.94 -32.96
N ASN A 219 4.44 -36.11 -32.06
CA ASN A 219 4.26 -36.73 -30.74
C ASN A 219 4.04 -35.73 -29.60
N VAL A 220 3.86 -34.45 -29.91
CA VAL A 220 3.63 -33.38 -28.93
C VAL A 220 2.23 -32.82 -29.10
N ASP A 221 1.53 -32.57 -27.98
CA ASP A 221 0.25 -31.88 -27.99
C ASP A 221 0.43 -30.42 -28.44
N PRO A 222 -0.19 -30.00 -29.56
CA PRO A 222 -0.04 -28.64 -30.07
C PRO A 222 -0.52 -27.55 -29.12
N ILE A 223 -1.56 -27.79 -28.34
CA ILE A 223 -2.08 -26.78 -27.39
C ILE A 223 -1.11 -26.60 -26.23
N GLN A 224 -0.56 -27.71 -25.71
CA GLN A 224 0.47 -27.65 -24.67
C GLN A 224 1.73 -26.93 -25.17
N ALA A 225 2.22 -27.28 -26.36
CA ALA A 225 3.36 -26.60 -26.96
C ALA A 225 3.10 -25.11 -27.19
N CYS A 226 1.91 -24.75 -27.67
CA CYS A 226 1.49 -23.36 -27.86
C CYS A 226 1.50 -22.57 -26.55
N SER A 227 1.04 -23.19 -25.45
CA SER A 227 0.92 -22.52 -24.15
C SER A 227 2.27 -22.36 -23.46
N ASP A 228 3.21 -23.29 -23.70
CA ASP A 228 4.53 -23.33 -23.06
C ASP A 228 5.63 -22.61 -23.86
N MET A 229 5.37 -22.14 -25.08
CA MET A 229 6.40 -21.62 -25.98
C MET A 229 6.54 -20.10 -25.93
N PRO A 230 7.68 -19.56 -25.48
CA PRO A 230 7.89 -18.11 -25.40
C PRO A 230 7.93 -17.44 -26.77
N ILE A 231 7.62 -16.14 -26.79
CA ILE A 231 7.78 -15.28 -27.96
C ILE A 231 8.33 -13.91 -27.56
N ASN A 232 9.03 -13.24 -28.47
CA ASN A 232 9.57 -11.91 -28.24
C ASN A 232 8.72 -10.85 -28.98
N PHE A 233 8.18 -9.90 -28.23
CA PHE A 233 7.57 -8.68 -28.75
C PHE A 233 8.37 -7.48 -28.29
N HIS A 234 8.82 -6.64 -29.23
CA HIS A 234 9.51 -5.37 -28.95
C HIS A 234 10.70 -5.49 -27.97
N GLY A 235 11.41 -6.62 -27.97
CA GLY A 235 12.53 -6.88 -27.06
C GLY A 235 12.14 -7.48 -25.70
N ARG A 236 10.85 -7.74 -25.45
CA ARG A 236 10.34 -8.39 -24.25
C ARG A 236 9.88 -9.80 -24.57
N ILE A 237 10.31 -10.77 -23.77
CA ILE A 237 9.88 -12.16 -23.89
C ILE A 237 8.57 -12.33 -23.09
N LEU A 238 7.57 -12.91 -23.72
CA LEU A 238 6.32 -13.33 -23.08
C LEU A 238 6.28 -14.84 -23.01
N ASP A 239 5.96 -15.34 -21.82
CA ASP A 239 6.07 -16.76 -21.48
C ASP A 239 4.87 -17.56 -21.97
N GLU A 240 3.70 -16.93 -21.95
CA GLU A 240 2.42 -17.58 -22.23
C GLU A 240 1.56 -16.68 -23.14
N PRO A 241 0.90 -17.25 -24.15
CA PRO A 241 -0.13 -16.55 -24.90
C PRO A 241 -1.40 -16.36 -24.07
N ALA A 242 -2.19 -15.35 -24.42
CA ALA A 242 -3.50 -15.15 -23.80
C ALA A 242 -4.49 -16.25 -24.20
N HIS A 243 -4.37 -16.78 -25.41
CA HIS A 243 -5.16 -17.90 -25.88
C HIS A 243 -4.43 -18.71 -26.95
N CYS A 244 -4.65 -20.04 -26.92
CA CYS A 244 -4.21 -20.99 -27.93
C CYS A 244 -5.44 -21.64 -28.57
N GLU A 245 -5.51 -21.64 -29.89
CA GLU A 245 -6.61 -22.22 -30.65
C GLU A 245 -6.11 -23.15 -31.76
N ASN A 246 -6.79 -24.28 -31.95
CA ASN A 246 -6.56 -25.19 -33.07
C ASN A 246 -7.56 -24.89 -34.20
N LYS A 247 -7.04 -24.48 -35.36
CA LYS A 247 -7.80 -24.25 -36.59
C LYS A 247 -7.44 -25.32 -37.61
N GLY A 248 -8.04 -26.50 -37.46
CA GLY A 248 -7.70 -27.68 -38.25
C GLY A 248 -6.35 -28.24 -37.83
N ASP A 249 -5.42 -28.40 -38.77
CA ASP A 249 -4.07 -28.92 -38.52
C ASP A 249 -3.07 -27.84 -38.06
N ARG A 250 -3.54 -26.61 -37.83
CA ARG A 250 -2.70 -25.46 -37.47
C ARG A 250 -3.07 -24.94 -36.09
N THR A 251 -2.06 -24.63 -35.30
CA THR A 251 -2.21 -24.06 -33.96
C THR A 251 -1.83 -22.59 -34.00
N TRP A 252 -2.70 -21.74 -33.47
CA TRP A 252 -2.50 -20.30 -33.40
C TRP A 252 -2.49 -19.85 -31.96
N ALA A 253 -1.59 -18.92 -31.65
CA ALA A 253 -1.54 -18.22 -30.38
C ALA A 253 -1.96 -16.76 -30.57
N THR A 254 -2.62 -16.21 -29.55
CA THR A 254 -3.04 -14.81 -29.50
C THR A 254 -2.44 -14.13 -28.27
N TRP A 255 -1.93 -12.91 -28.44
CA TRP A 255 -1.40 -12.06 -27.38
C TRP A 255 -2.07 -10.68 -27.43
N TYR A 256 -2.26 -10.07 -26.26
CA TYR A 256 -2.67 -8.67 -26.12
C TYR A 256 -1.48 -7.90 -25.56
N ILE A 257 -0.84 -7.11 -26.41
CA ILE A 257 0.39 -6.37 -26.08
C ILE A 257 -0.01 -4.96 -25.69
N ASP A 258 0.25 -4.57 -24.44
CA ASP A 258 -0.10 -3.28 -23.83
C ASP A 258 1.09 -2.31 -23.71
N PHE A 259 2.25 -2.68 -24.25
CA PHE A 259 3.48 -1.89 -24.21
C PHE A 259 4.02 -1.61 -25.61
N ASP A 260 4.65 -0.45 -25.77
CA ASP A 260 5.33 -0.06 -27.01
C ASP A 260 4.42 -0.07 -28.27
N GLU A 261 3.11 0.19 -28.06
CA GLU A 261 2.07 0.27 -29.11
C GLU A 261 1.54 1.72 -29.30
N PRO A 262 2.37 2.66 -29.79
CA PRO A 262 1.97 4.08 -29.89
C PRO A 262 0.79 4.31 -30.84
N GLN A 263 0.60 3.46 -31.86
CA GLN A 263 -0.55 3.50 -32.75
C GLN A 263 -1.90 3.21 -32.07
N CYS A 264 -1.88 2.58 -30.89
CA CYS A 264 -3.06 2.29 -30.10
C CYS A 264 -3.23 3.24 -28.90
N ALA A 265 -2.35 4.22 -28.76
CA ALA A 265 -2.47 5.24 -27.73
C ALA A 265 -3.46 6.33 -28.17
N THR A 266 -4.70 6.23 -27.69
CA THR A 266 -5.69 7.29 -27.78
C THR A 266 -5.41 8.42 -26.78
N TYR A 267 -5.92 9.61 -27.04
CA TYR A 267 -5.75 10.74 -26.12
C TYR A 267 -6.99 11.62 -26.12
N TRP A 268 -7.12 12.39 -25.05
CA TRP A 268 -8.25 13.29 -24.86
C TRP A 268 -7.99 14.64 -25.54
N ASP A 269 -9.02 15.17 -26.19
CA ASP A 269 -9.08 16.56 -26.63
C ASP A 269 -9.08 17.51 -25.41
N THR A 270 -9.19 18.81 -25.68
CA THR A 270 -9.31 19.86 -24.68
C THR A 270 -10.42 19.55 -23.66
N LEU A 271 -10.01 19.38 -22.40
CA LEU A 271 -10.92 19.21 -21.27
C LEU A 271 -11.79 20.45 -21.11
N ARG A 272 -13.11 20.23 -21.11
CA ARG A 272 -14.12 21.27 -20.91
C ARG A 272 -14.72 21.11 -19.52
N ASP A 273 -14.58 22.15 -18.70
CA ASP A 273 -15.26 22.25 -17.40
C ASP A 273 -16.77 22.47 -17.63
N LYS A 274 -17.59 21.61 -17.03
CA LYS A 274 -19.05 21.67 -17.07
C LYS A 274 -19.66 22.23 -15.78
N GLY A 275 -18.82 22.68 -14.84
CA GLY A 275 -19.24 23.16 -13.53
C GLY A 275 -19.49 22.02 -12.55
N CYS A 276 -20.20 22.32 -11.46
CA CYS A 276 -20.51 21.32 -10.44
C CYS A 276 -21.45 20.24 -10.98
N SER A 277 -21.17 18.98 -10.63
CA SER A 277 -21.92 17.82 -11.10
C SER A 277 -23.35 17.86 -10.56
N ALA A 278 -24.33 17.85 -11.46
CA ALA A 278 -25.74 17.87 -11.07
C ALA A 278 -26.10 16.62 -10.25
N GLY A 279 -26.54 16.81 -9.01
CA GLY A 279 -26.94 15.72 -8.11
C GLY A 279 -25.82 15.14 -7.24
N GLN A 280 -24.58 15.62 -7.37
CA GLN A 280 -23.46 15.21 -6.50
C GLN A 280 -22.78 16.45 -5.91
N ARG A 281 -22.86 16.62 -4.59
CA ARG A 281 -22.13 17.68 -3.87
C ARG A 281 -20.65 17.31 -3.77
N GLY A 282 -19.77 18.30 -3.87
CA GLY A 282 -18.33 18.12 -3.79
C GLY A 282 -17.67 17.59 -5.06
N TYR A 283 -18.35 17.61 -6.21
CA TYR A 283 -17.80 17.15 -7.49
C TYR A 283 -17.96 18.19 -8.60
N ARG A 284 -16.91 18.36 -9.40
CA ARG A 284 -16.90 19.16 -10.64
C ARG A 284 -16.74 18.24 -11.84
N ARG A 285 -17.56 18.46 -12.86
CA ARG A 285 -17.61 17.63 -14.06
C ARG A 285 -16.72 18.17 -15.17
N PHE A 286 -15.88 17.31 -15.73
CA PHE A 286 -15.08 17.58 -16.93
C PHE A 286 -15.49 16.65 -18.07
N THR A 287 -15.37 17.13 -19.30
CA THR A 287 -15.66 16.34 -20.52
C THR A 287 -14.61 16.59 -21.59
N ALA A 288 -14.18 15.56 -22.31
CA ALA A 288 -13.26 15.66 -23.44
C ALA A 288 -13.58 14.61 -24.51
N GLY A 289 -13.45 14.98 -25.78
CA GLY A 289 -13.57 14.03 -26.89
C GLY A 289 -12.36 13.09 -26.94
N LEU A 290 -12.56 11.84 -27.31
CA LEU A 290 -11.50 10.87 -27.54
C LEU A 290 -10.97 11.01 -28.97
N LEU A 291 -9.65 11.13 -29.11
CA LEU A 291 -8.94 11.31 -30.37
C LEU A 291 -8.01 10.12 -30.65
N ASN A 292 -7.51 10.06 -31.88
CA ASN A 292 -6.65 8.98 -32.40
C ASN A 292 -7.32 7.59 -32.43
N LEU A 293 -8.65 7.56 -32.62
CA LEU A 293 -9.40 6.34 -32.90
C LEU A 293 -9.17 5.88 -34.34
N ARG A 294 -8.96 4.59 -34.55
CA ARG A 294 -8.81 4.00 -35.90
C ARG A 294 -10.14 3.44 -36.38
N SER A 295 -10.23 3.21 -37.69
CA SER A 295 -11.41 2.58 -38.26
C SER A 295 -11.53 1.14 -37.80
N GLY A 296 -12.63 0.81 -37.11
CA GLY A 296 -12.92 -0.54 -36.61
C GLY A 296 -12.46 -0.82 -35.19
N ASP A 297 -11.81 0.12 -34.50
CA ASP A 297 -11.55 -0.02 -33.06
C ASP A 297 -12.87 -0.07 -32.28
N ASP A 298 -12.88 -0.73 -31.12
CA ASP A 298 -13.99 -0.62 -30.19
C ASP A 298 -13.92 0.72 -29.44
N TYR A 299 -14.68 1.70 -29.91
CA TYR A 299 -14.63 3.04 -29.33
C TYR A 299 -15.11 3.07 -27.87
N ASP A 300 -16.00 2.16 -27.46
CA ASP A 300 -16.40 2.07 -26.05
C ASP A 300 -15.22 1.59 -25.20
N GLU A 301 -14.52 0.55 -25.65
CA GLU A 301 -13.37 0.00 -24.92
C GLU A 301 -12.19 0.97 -24.89
N MET A 302 -11.87 1.62 -26.01
CA MET A 302 -10.85 2.66 -26.06
C MET A 302 -11.18 3.79 -25.08
N CYS A 303 -12.43 4.24 -25.03
CA CYS A 303 -12.84 5.30 -24.11
C CYS A 303 -12.69 4.86 -22.64
N ARG A 304 -13.05 3.62 -22.32
CA ARG A 304 -12.97 3.07 -20.95
C ARG A 304 -11.56 2.78 -20.48
N THR A 305 -10.60 2.67 -21.36
CA THR A 305 -9.22 2.29 -21.00
C THR A 305 -8.23 3.45 -21.18
N THR A 306 -8.64 4.57 -21.78
CA THR A 306 -7.76 5.72 -21.97
C THR A 306 -7.61 6.51 -20.67
N PRO A 307 -6.39 6.64 -20.11
CA PRO A 307 -6.16 7.37 -18.88
C PRO A 307 -6.20 8.89 -19.12
N ALA A 308 -6.41 9.65 -18.05
CA ALA A 308 -6.38 11.11 -18.07
C ALA A 308 -5.70 11.68 -16.82
N ASN A 309 -5.03 12.83 -16.98
CA ASN A 309 -4.52 13.61 -15.86
C ASN A 309 -5.30 14.93 -15.78
N ILE A 310 -6.09 15.12 -14.73
CA ILE A 310 -6.97 16.29 -14.57
C ILE A 310 -6.63 16.98 -13.25
N GLY A 311 -6.15 18.23 -13.32
CA GLY A 311 -5.81 18.99 -12.12
C GLY A 311 -4.71 18.37 -11.25
N GLY A 312 -3.81 17.58 -11.85
CA GLY A 312 -2.75 16.85 -11.14
C GLY A 312 -3.18 15.49 -10.56
N VAL A 313 -4.42 15.07 -10.77
CA VAL A 313 -4.92 13.75 -10.37
C VAL A 313 -4.92 12.81 -11.57
N HIS A 314 -4.35 11.62 -11.41
CA HIS A 314 -4.37 10.56 -12.41
C HIS A 314 -5.67 9.76 -12.34
N PHE A 315 -6.26 9.49 -13.49
CA PHE A 315 -7.41 8.62 -13.66
C PHE A 315 -7.05 7.55 -14.68
N ASP A 316 -7.17 6.28 -14.29
CA ASP A 316 -6.96 5.14 -15.20
C ASP A 316 -8.00 5.13 -16.33
N HIS A 317 -9.19 5.68 -16.06
CA HIS A 317 -10.29 5.76 -17.00
C HIS A 317 -11.29 6.89 -16.66
N PRO A 318 -12.14 7.32 -17.60
CA PRO A 318 -13.26 8.20 -17.31
C PRO A 318 -14.30 7.54 -16.41
N THR A 319 -15.05 8.36 -15.67
CA THR A 319 -16.22 7.92 -14.90
C THR A 319 -17.32 7.38 -15.81
N ALA A 320 -17.51 8.00 -16.97
CA ALA A 320 -18.47 7.57 -17.98
C ALA A 320 -17.99 7.90 -19.40
N CYS A 321 -18.47 7.11 -20.36
CA CYS A 321 -18.22 7.29 -21.79
C CYS A 321 -19.54 7.52 -22.51
N GLU A 322 -19.69 8.68 -23.15
CA GLU A 322 -20.88 9.02 -23.93
C GLU A 322 -20.56 9.05 -25.42
N ARG A 323 -21.51 8.59 -26.24
CA ARG A 323 -21.45 8.76 -27.70
C ARG A 323 -21.98 10.13 -28.05
N ASN A 324 -21.22 10.88 -28.85
CA ASN A 324 -21.68 12.13 -29.44
C ASN A 324 -21.52 12.09 -30.96
N TRP A 325 -21.92 13.16 -31.64
CA TRP A 325 -21.81 13.27 -33.10
C TRP A 325 -20.36 13.24 -33.62
N PHE A 326 -19.38 13.57 -32.76
CA PHE A 326 -17.96 13.66 -33.10
C PHE A 326 -17.14 12.45 -32.63
N GLY A 327 -17.78 11.39 -32.10
CA GLY A 327 -17.11 10.21 -31.60
C GLY A 327 -17.49 9.86 -30.16
N ARG A 328 -16.48 9.57 -29.32
CA ARG A 328 -16.65 9.29 -27.89
C ARG A 328 -16.21 10.46 -27.04
N THR A 329 -16.91 10.69 -25.95
CA THR A 329 -16.57 11.69 -24.95
C THR A 329 -16.40 11.01 -23.61
N GLY A 330 -15.24 11.20 -23.00
CA GLY A 330 -15.01 10.84 -21.61
C GLY A 330 -15.61 11.89 -20.69
N ILE A 331 -16.15 11.44 -19.56
CA ILE A 331 -16.71 12.27 -18.50
C ILE A 331 -16.00 11.90 -17.20
N TRP A 332 -15.54 12.91 -16.47
CA TRP A 332 -14.93 12.75 -15.15
C TRP A 332 -15.69 13.60 -14.14
N ASP A 333 -16.06 12.99 -13.02
CA ASP A 333 -16.52 13.71 -11.85
C ASP A 333 -15.35 13.77 -10.85
N VAL A 334 -14.71 14.95 -10.77
CA VAL A 334 -13.50 15.18 -9.97
C VAL A 334 -13.88 15.83 -8.64
N PRO A 335 -13.39 15.34 -7.49
CA PRO A 335 -13.64 15.96 -6.19
C PRO A 335 -13.20 17.43 -6.16
N ASP A 336 -14.11 18.33 -5.81
CA ASP A 336 -13.89 19.75 -5.66
C ASP A 336 -14.76 20.29 -4.52
N GLY A 337 -14.14 20.74 -3.42
CA GLY A 337 -14.84 21.28 -2.25
C GLY A 337 -15.49 22.66 -2.45
N ARG A 338 -15.37 23.26 -3.65
CA ARG A 338 -16.14 24.44 -4.05
C ARG A 338 -17.52 24.09 -4.62
N CYS A 339 -17.72 22.80 -4.91
CA CYS A 339 -19.02 22.17 -5.11
C CYS A 339 -19.42 21.45 -3.79
#